data_AF-A0A4R6QH14-F1
#
_entry.id   AF-A0A4R6QH14-F1
#
_cell.length_a   1.000
_cell.length_b   1.000
_cell.length_c   1.000
_cell.angle_alpha   90.00
_cell.angle_beta   90.00
_cell.angle_gamma   90.00
#
_symmetry.space_group_name_H-M   'P 1'
#
loop_
_entity.id
_entity.type
_entity.pdbx_description
1 polymer ?
#
loop_
_entity_poly.entity_id
_entity_poly.type
_entity_poly.pdbx_seq_one_letter_code
_entity_poly.pdbx_strand_id
1 'polypeptide(L)'
;MSTAIPTMPALDPTTRAIAEPYTFALVQWPALLGLLALDGAEGALLGLRVLLGLWLALMVLASYGQGRGFGFGNAMTLAGACVAGAWWSQATPWVFGWLAAVLMLLLTAQRLRLRASR
;
A
#
# COMPACT_ATOMS: atom_id res chain seq x y z
N MET A 1 29.91 -20.90 24.47
CA MET A 1 30.19 -20.14 23.23
C MET A 1 28.93 -19.38 22.87
N SER A 2 28.92 -18.05 23.03
CA SER A 2 27.76 -17.20 22.74
C SER A 2 27.91 -16.66 21.31
N THR A 3 27.00 -17.06 20.41
CA THR A 3 26.92 -16.51 19.06
C THR A 3 26.33 -15.11 19.15
N ALA A 4 27.16 -14.09 18.94
CA ALA A 4 26.68 -12.72 18.78
C ALA A 4 25.74 -12.69 17.57
N ILE A 5 24.46 -12.42 17.81
CA ILE A 5 23.49 -12.17 16.75
C ILE A 5 23.96 -10.89 16.04
N PRO A 6 24.22 -10.92 14.72
CA PRO A 6 24.58 -9.70 14.00
C PRO A 6 23.42 -8.73 14.15
N THR A 7 23.64 -7.66 14.91
CA THR A 7 22.70 -6.56 15.02
C THR A 7 22.66 -5.89 13.65
N MET A 8 21.61 -6.15 12.87
CA MET A 8 21.39 -5.43 11.63
C MET A 8 21.46 -3.93 11.92
N PRO A 9 22.15 -3.13 11.08
CA PRO A 9 22.20 -1.69 11.28
C PRO A 9 20.76 -1.16 11.31
N ALA A 10 20.42 -0.45 12.38
CA ALA A 10 19.13 0.20 12.49
C ALA A 10 18.96 1.15 11.28
N LEU A 11 17.87 0.99 10.54
CA LEU A 11 17.55 1.88 9.41
C LEU A 11 17.45 3.32 9.92
N ASP A 12 18.11 4.24 9.24
CA ASP A 12 17.98 5.69 9.46
C ASP A 12 16.48 6.06 9.53
N PRO A 13 16.04 6.87 10.50
CA PRO A 13 14.65 7.30 10.63
C PRO A 13 14.07 7.88 9.33
N THR A 14 14.90 8.52 8.50
CA THR A 14 14.50 9.05 7.19
C THR A 14 14.16 7.93 6.22
N THR A 15 14.99 6.89 6.16
CA THR A 15 14.77 5.71 5.32
C THR A 15 13.53 4.95 5.78
N ARG A 16 13.32 4.85 7.09
CA ARG A 16 12.13 4.22 7.67
C ARG A 16 10.84 4.97 7.27
N ALA A 17 10.84 6.30 7.36
CA ALA A 17 9.70 7.14 6.99
C ALA A 17 9.34 7.02 5.50
N ILE A 18 10.34 6.89 4.62
CA ILE A 18 10.11 6.69 3.18
C ILE A 18 9.62 5.27 2.90
N ALA A 19 10.23 4.25 3.51
CA ALA A 19 9.92 2.84 3.21
C ALA A 19 8.52 2.42 3.68
N GLU A 20 8.05 2.95 4.80
CA GLU A 20 6.77 2.61 5.42
C GLU A 20 5.54 2.69 4.49
N PRO A 21 5.32 3.78 3.73
CA PRO A 21 4.24 3.83 2.74
C PRO A 21 4.40 2.84 1.59
N TYR A 22 5.63 2.54 1.15
CA TYR A 22 5.86 1.51 0.12
C TYR A 22 5.49 0.13 0.62
N THR A 23 5.88 -0.20 1.85
CA THR A 23 5.53 -1.48 2.47
C THR A 23 4.01 -1.62 2.57
N PHE A 24 3.30 -0.56 2.96
CA PHE A 24 1.84 -0.57 2.96
C PHE A 24 1.25 -0.77 1.56
N ALA A 25 1.74 -0.04 0.56
CA ALA A 25 1.26 -0.16 -0.81
C ALA A 25 1.48 -1.58 -1.37
N LEU A 26 2.66 -2.17 -1.15
CA LEU A 26 2.99 -3.53 -1.60
C LEU A 26 2.14 -4.61 -0.93
N VAL A 27 1.71 -4.38 0.32
CA VAL A 27 0.84 -5.33 1.04
C VAL A 27 -0.64 -5.13 0.69
N GLN A 28 -1.05 -3.88 0.42
CA GLN A 28 -2.44 -3.52 0.16
C GLN A 28 -2.86 -3.77 -1.29
N TRP A 29 -1.98 -3.50 -2.26
CA TRP A 29 -2.32 -3.53 -3.68
C TRP A 29 -2.59 -4.91 -4.26
N PRO A 30 -1.87 -5.99 -3.90
CA PRO A 30 -2.21 -7.34 -4.35
C PRO A 30 -3.61 -7.74 -3.91
N ALA A 31 -4.03 -7.34 -2.69
CA ALA A 31 -5.37 -7.60 -2.21
C ALA A 31 -6.43 -6.80 -2.96
N LEU A 32 -6.15 -5.53 -3.27
CA LEU A 32 -7.03 -4.69 -4.09
C LEU A 32 -7.19 -5.26 -5.50
N LEU A 33 -6.09 -5.60 -6.17
CA LEU A 33 -6.10 -6.16 -7.52
C LEU A 33 -6.77 -7.54 -7.54
N GLY A 34 -6.50 -8.39 -6.54
CA GLY A 34 -7.18 -9.67 -6.38
C GLY A 34 -8.69 -9.51 -6.22
N LEU A 35 -9.14 -8.53 -5.43
CA LEU A 35 -10.56 -8.24 -5.25
C LEU A 35 -11.24 -7.79 -6.55
N LEU A 36 -10.52 -7.03 -7.37
CA LEU A 36 -11.01 -6.45 -8.62
C LEU A 36 -10.90 -7.39 -9.82
N ALA A 37 -9.99 -8.36 -9.79
CA ALA A 37 -9.80 -9.35 -10.86
C ALA A 37 -10.69 -10.59 -10.69
N LEU A 38 -11.20 -10.85 -9.48
CA LEU A 38 -12.08 -11.98 -9.18
C LEU A 38 -13.54 -11.66 -9.55
N ASP A 39 -13.81 -11.44 -10.83
CA ASP A 39 -15.19 -11.37 -11.37
C ASP A 39 -15.81 -12.76 -11.54
N GLY A 40 -17.08 -12.92 -11.16
CA GLY A 40 -17.83 -14.19 -11.27
C GLY A 40 -17.49 -15.25 -10.21
N ALA A 41 -16.98 -14.85 -9.05
CA ALA A 41 -16.52 -15.77 -8.01
C ALA A 41 -17.66 -16.60 -7.37
N GLU A 42 -17.84 -17.84 -7.83
CA GLU A 42 -18.66 -18.85 -7.15
C GLU A 42 -17.80 -19.78 -6.25
N GLY A 43 -18.41 -20.31 -5.18
CA GLY A 43 -17.77 -21.28 -4.30
C GLY A 43 -16.56 -20.73 -3.53
N ALA A 44 -15.42 -21.44 -3.57
CA ALA A 44 -14.21 -21.12 -2.79
C ALA A 44 -13.61 -19.74 -3.12
N LEU A 45 -13.85 -19.21 -4.32
CA LEU A 45 -13.37 -17.89 -4.74
C LEU A 45 -14.12 -16.75 -4.03
N LEU A 46 -15.35 -16.97 -3.58
CA LEU A 46 -16.12 -16.00 -2.81
C LEU A 46 -15.54 -15.82 -1.40
N GLY A 47 -15.10 -16.92 -0.77
CA GLY A 47 -14.37 -16.88 0.49
C GLY A 47 -13.05 -16.11 0.39
N LEU A 48 -12.31 -16.32 -0.70
CA LEU A 48 -11.08 -15.57 -0.98
C LEU A 48 -11.37 -14.08 -1.17
N ARG A 49 -12.44 -13.72 -1.89
CA ARG A 49 -12.87 -12.33 -2.08
C ARG A 49 -13.23 -11.65 -0.75
N VAL A 50 -13.93 -12.35 0.14
CA VAL A 50 -14.23 -11.84 1.50
C VAL A 50 -12.96 -11.65 2.31
N LEU A 51 -12.04 -12.62 2.27
CA LEU A 51 -10.75 -12.53 2.99
C LEU A 51 -9.91 -11.34 2.48
N LEU A 52 -9.83 -11.15 1.16
CA LEU A 52 -9.15 -10.02 0.53
C LEU A 52 -9.79 -8.69 0.89
N GLY A 53 -11.13 -8.62 0.92
CA GLY A 53 -11.87 -7.43 1.32
C GLY A 53 -11.65 -7.08 2.79
N LEU A 54 -11.68 -8.08 3.68
CA LEU A 54 -11.41 -7.91 5.09
C LEU A 54 -9.96 -7.46 5.33
N TRP A 55 -9.00 -8.06 4.62
CA TRP A 55 -7.60 -7.65 4.66
C TRP A 55 -7.42 -6.19 4.23
N LEU A 56 -8.09 -5.78 3.15
CA LEU A 56 -8.05 -4.40 2.67
C LEU A 56 -8.63 -3.44 3.71
N ALA A 57 -9.76 -3.78 4.32
CA ALA A 57 -10.39 -2.98 5.37
C ALA A 57 -9.48 -2.85 6.61
N LEU A 58 -8.84 -3.94 7.03
CA LEU A 58 -7.87 -3.93 8.12
C LEU A 58 -6.63 -3.09 7.79
N MET A 59 -6.15 -3.12 6.55
CA MET A 59 -5.02 -2.27 6.11
C MET A 59 -5.42 -0.80 6.06
N VAL A 60 -6.62 -0.46 5.59
CA VAL A 60 -7.14 0.90 5.67
C VAL A 60 -7.21 1.33 7.13
N LEU A 61 -7.76 0.52 8.03
CA LEU A 61 -7.83 0.84 9.45
C LEU A 61 -6.42 0.99 10.09
N ALA A 62 -5.48 0.11 9.74
CA ALA A 62 -4.10 0.15 10.19
C ALA A 62 -3.34 1.38 9.66
N SER A 63 -3.77 1.95 8.53
CA SER A 63 -3.21 3.21 8.01
C SER A 63 -3.60 4.42 8.88
N TYR A 64 -4.73 4.37 9.57
CA TYR A 64 -5.12 5.42 10.55
C TYR A 64 -4.52 5.17 11.95
N GLY A 65 -3.93 4.00 12.22
CA GLY A 65 -3.32 3.66 13.49
C GLY A 65 -1.87 4.15 13.68
N GLN A 66 -1.32 3.94 14.88
CA GLN A 66 0.12 4.13 15.21
C GLN A 66 0.65 5.57 15.04
N GLY A 67 -0.13 6.59 15.39
CA GLY A 67 0.36 7.99 15.44
C GLY A 67 0.69 8.62 14.08
N ARG A 68 0.37 7.96 12.96
CA ARG A 68 0.62 8.42 11.58
C ARG A 68 -0.30 9.56 11.12
N GLY A 69 -1.40 9.76 11.84
CA GLY A 69 -2.37 10.84 11.62
C GLY A 69 -3.31 10.63 10.44
N PHE A 70 -4.44 11.35 10.44
CA PHE A 70 -5.49 11.24 9.42
C PHE A 70 -5.00 11.51 7.99
N GLY A 71 -3.97 12.34 7.82
CA GLY A 71 -3.40 12.65 6.50
C GLY A 71 -2.77 11.44 5.81
N PHE A 72 -2.12 10.54 6.56
CA PHE A 72 -1.54 9.33 6.00
C PHE A 72 -2.63 8.35 5.56
N GLY A 73 -3.63 8.11 6.41
CA GLY A 73 -4.75 7.23 6.07
C GLY A 73 -5.56 7.72 4.87
N ASN A 74 -5.84 9.02 4.79
CA ASN A 74 -6.52 9.63 3.64
C ASN A 74 -5.70 9.48 2.36
N ALA A 75 -4.38 9.70 2.42
CA ALA A 75 -3.51 9.55 1.26
C ALA A 75 -3.45 8.10 0.74
N MET A 76 -3.40 7.12 1.65
CA MET A 76 -3.40 5.69 1.27
C MET A 76 -4.77 5.24 0.76
N THR A 77 -5.86 5.75 1.33
CA THR A 77 -7.21 5.49 0.85
C THR A 77 -7.43 6.08 -0.54
N LEU A 78 -6.99 7.32 -0.76
CA LEU A 78 -7.03 7.97 -2.07
C LEU A 78 -6.18 7.23 -3.10
N ALA A 79 -4.97 6.80 -2.73
CA ALA A 79 -4.12 5.99 -3.60
C ALA A 79 -4.80 4.66 -3.98
N GLY A 80 -5.41 3.97 -3.02
CA GLY A 80 -6.22 2.78 -3.28
C GLY A 80 -7.43 3.05 -4.17
N ALA A 81 -8.14 4.14 -3.94
CA ALA A 81 -9.29 4.56 -4.75
C ALA A 81 -8.89 4.91 -6.19
N CYS A 82 -7.74 5.55 -6.40
CA CYS A 82 -7.18 5.82 -7.72
C CYS A 82 -6.84 4.52 -8.45
N VAL A 83 -6.22 3.55 -7.78
CA VAL A 83 -5.91 2.24 -8.40
C VAL A 83 -7.19 1.49 -8.75
N ALA A 84 -8.18 1.48 -7.84
CA ALA A 84 -9.48 0.86 -8.10
C ALA A 84 -10.23 1.55 -9.25
N GLY A 85 -10.24 2.88 -9.29
CA GLY A 85 -10.87 3.65 -10.37
C GLY A 85 -10.17 3.47 -11.72
N ALA A 86 -8.84 3.36 -11.73
CA ALA A 86 -8.08 3.06 -12.94
C ALA A 86 -8.41 1.67 -13.49
N TRP A 87 -8.51 0.66 -12.60
CA TRP A 87 -8.90 -0.70 -12.98
C TRP A 87 -10.33 -0.74 -13.54
N TRP A 88 -11.28 -0.03 -12.90
CA TRP A 88 -12.68 0.01 -13.34
C TRP A 88 -12.84 0.70 -14.71
N SER A 89 -12.03 1.72 -14.99
CA SER A 89 -12.11 2.46 -16.25
C SER A 89 -11.53 1.68 -17.42
N GLN A 90 -10.40 0.98 -17.22
CA GLN A 90 -9.72 0.22 -18.26
C GLN A 90 -8.95 -0.95 -17.63
N ALA A 91 -9.56 -2.14 -17.55
CA ALA A 91 -8.89 -3.39 -17.15
C ALA A 91 -7.91 -3.85 -18.25
N THR A 92 -6.87 -3.06 -18.48
CA THR A 92 -5.83 -3.28 -19.49
C THR A 92 -4.46 -3.41 -18.81
N PRO A 93 -3.47 -4.07 -19.45
CA PRO A 93 -2.13 -4.19 -18.89
C PRO A 93 -1.44 -2.84 -18.56
N TRP A 94 -1.96 -1.72 -19.08
CA TRP A 94 -1.53 -0.38 -18.72
C TRP A 94 -1.76 -0.01 -17.26
N VAL A 95 -2.63 -0.73 -16.53
CA VAL A 95 -2.84 -0.53 -15.08
C VAL A 95 -1.54 -0.77 -14.30
N PHE A 96 -0.67 -1.69 -14.75
CA PHE A 96 0.64 -1.89 -14.12
C PHE A 96 1.57 -0.68 -14.28
N GLY A 97 1.47 0.02 -15.42
CA GLY A 97 2.18 1.28 -15.65
C GLY A 97 1.66 2.41 -14.74
N TRP A 98 0.34 2.46 -14.52
CA TRP A 98 -0.26 3.39 -13.57
C TRP A 98 0.11 3.08 -12.11
N LEU A 99 0.22 1.81 -11.72
CA LEU A 99 0.76 1.41 -10.42
C LEU A 99 2.16 1.99 -10.19
N ALA A 100 3.05 1.86 -11.18
CA ALA A 100 4.39 2.43 -11.11
C ALA A 100 4.35 3.98 -10.99
N ALA A 101 3.46 4.64 -11.73
CA ALA A 101 3.27 6.09 -11.65
C ALA A 101 2.78 6.54 -10.25
N VAL A 102 1.86 5.82 -9.63
CA VAL A 102 1.38 6.10 -8.27
C VAL A 102 2.52 5.94 -7.24
N LEU A 103 3.37 4.92 -7.39
CA LEU A 103 4.56 4.75 -6.55
C LEU A 103 5.59 5.88 -6.73
N MET A 104 5.75 6.40 -7.95
CA MET A 104 6.60 7.57 -8.22
C MET A 104 6.02 8.85 -7.62
N LEU A 105 4.71 9.05 -7.73
CA LEU A 105 4.02 10.19 -7.11
C LEU A 105 4.16 10.17 -5.59
N LEU A 106 4.00 9.01 -4.97
CA LEU A 106 4.28 8.80 -3.55
C LEU A 106 5.74 9.13 -3.20
N LEU A 107 6.71 8.74 -4.03
CA LEU A 107 8.13 9.07 -3.82
C LEU A 107 8.34 10.59 -3.82
N THR A 108 7.78 11.26 -4.83
CA THR A 108 7.93 12.70 -4.99
C THR A 108 7.25 13.45 -3.85
N ALA A 109 6.06 13.03 -3.42
CA ALA A 109 5.35 13.62 -2.30
C ALA A 109 6.12 13.45 -0.97
N GLN A 110 6.66 12.25 -0.73
CA GLN A 110 7.52 11.95 0.43
C GLN A 110 8.79 12.82 0.44
N ARG A 111 9.47 12.93 -0.71
CA ARG A 111 10.68 13.76 -0.86
C ARG A 111 10.38 15.25 -0.68
N LEU A 112 9.26 15.75 -1.22
CA LEU A 112 8.83 17.14 -1.05
C LEU A 112 8.52 17.44 0.42
N ARG A 113 7.82 16.53 1.11
CA ARG A 113 7.49 16.69 2.53
C ARG A 113 8.73 16.71 3.41
N LEU A 114 9.71 15.83 3.15
CA LEU A 114 10.99 15.80 3.88
C LEU A 114 11.87 17.03 3.61
N ARG A 115 11.76 17.64 2.42
CA ARG A 115 12.41 18.91 2.10
C ARG A 115 11.75 20.10 2.79
N ALA A 116 10.42 20.09 2.91
CA ALA A 116 9.66 21.15 3.57
C ALA A 116 9.78 21.13 5.11
N SER A 117 10.20 20.00 5.69
CA SER A 117 10.41 19.84 7.13
C SER A 117 11.86 20.07 7.60
N ARG A 118 12.77 20.47 6.71
CA ARG A 118 14.13 20.93 7.02
C ARG A 118 14.17 22.45 6.94
#